data_AF-A0A932N5L8-F1
#
_entry.id   AF-A0A932N5L8-F1
#
_cell.length_a   1.000
_cell.length_b   1.000
_cell.length_c   1.000
_cell.angle_alpha   90.00
_cell.angle_beta   90.00
_cell.angle_gamma   90.00
#
_symmetry.space_group_name_H-M   'P 1'
#
loop_
_entity.id
_entity.type
_entity.pdbx_description
1 polymer ?
#
loop_
_entity_poly.entity_id
_entity_poly.type
_entity_poly.pdbx_seq_one_letter_code
_entity_poly.pdbx_strand_id
1 'polypeptide(L)'
;MTLSASHSFAWTPRWQARDEALTAAGMLAQGAKAHALLARLQQLASAGNSLTQFRVLLWRDMLLLLGAADQLPWLDGARYCAPCPQAPALWLPTHLVPDMAGDLLQTALLARAGTSPLLLWHDPLQILPLSSARQLHTEMLPWLASQLAP
;
A
#
# COMPACT_ATOMS: atom_id res chain seq x y z
N MET A 1 -25.49 22.37 15.01
CA MET A 1 -25.81 22.01 13.60
C MET A 1 -24.92 20.84 13.21
N THR A 2 -25.47 19.65 13.26
CA THR A 2 -24.82 18.38 12.90
C THR A 2 -24.90 18.21 11.38
N LEU A 3 -23.80 18.44 10.67
CA LEU A 3 -23.68 18.03 9.28
C LEU A 3 -23.26 16.55 9.25
N SER A 4 -24.25 15.68 9.37
CA SER A 4 -24.16 14.34 8.80
C SER A 4 -24.22 14.50 7.28
N ALA A 5 -23.06 14.40 6.62
CA ALA A 5 -22.98 14.37 5.18
C ALA A 5 -22.28 13.07 4.78
N SER A 6 -23.07 12.00 4.70
CA SER A 6 -22.74 10.81 3.93
C SER A 6 -22.71 11.19 2.44
N HIS A 7 -21.67 11.91 2.00
CA HIS A 7 -21.43 12.13 0.58
C HIS A 7 -20.72 10.90 0.00
N SER A 8 -21.52 9.92 -0.42
CA SER A 8 -21.09 8.89 -1.36
C SER A 8 -20.86 9.56 -2.72
N PHE A 9 -19.70 10.18 -2.91
CA PHE A 9 -19.22 10.52 -4.25
C PHE A 9 -18.65 9.24 -4.86
N ALA A 10 -19.39 8.62 -5.78
CA ALA A 10 -18.97 7.45 -6.55
C ALA A 10 -17.96 7.87 -7.64
N TRP A 11 -16.81 8.39 -7.21
CA TRP A 11 -15.73 8.73 -8.12
C TRP A 11 -14.79 7.56 -8.30
N THR A 12 -14.68 7.16 -9.56
CA THR A 12 -13.71 6.18 -10.04
C THR A 12 -12.75 6.93 -10.96
N PRO A 13 -11.50 7.20 -10.54
CA PRO A 13 -10.51 7.77 -11.44
C PRO A 13 -10.37 6.87 -12.66
N ARG A 14 -10.28 7.48 -13.84
CA ARG A 14 -9.69 6.78 -14.99
C ARG A 14 -8.20 6.64 -14.70
N TRP A 15 -7.65 5.48 -15.03
CA TRP A 15 -6.23 5.18 -14.84
C TRP A 15 -5.56 5.07 -16.19
N GLN A 16 -4.30 5.50 -16.25
CA GLN A 16 -3.45 5.42 -17.42
C GLN A 16 -2.16 4.69 -17.03
N ALA A 17 -1.63 3.90 -17.96
CA ALA A 17 -0.29 3.34 -17.83
C ALA A 17 0.73 4.48 -17.80
N ARG A 18 1.75 4.34 -16.94
CA ARG A 18 2.92 5.21 -17.01
C ARG A 18 3.87 4.69 -18.09
N ASP A 19 4.52 5.61 -18.79
CA ASP A 19 5.58 5.27 -19.74
C ASP A 19 6.77 4.60 -19.01
N GLU A 20 7.11 5.12 -17.83
CA GLU A 20 8.11 4.56 -16.94
C GLU A 20 7.51 4.29 -15.55
N ALA A 21 7.76 3.09 -15.05
CA ALA A 21 7.31 2.72 -13.71
C ALA A 21 8.11 3.47 -12.64
N LEU A 22 7.42 3.91 -11.59
CA LEU A 22 8.10 4.51 -10.44
C LEU A 22 8.96 3.47 -9.71
N THR A 23 10.09 3.92 -9.15
CA THR A 23 10.88 3.12 -8.20
C THR A 23 10.01 2.73 -7.02
N ALA A 24 9.86 1.42 -6.79
CA ALA A 24 9.00 0.90 -5.74
C ALA A 24 9.47 1.33 -4.34
N ALA A 25 8.52 1.74 -3.50
CA ALA A 25 8.74 1.98 -2.07
C ALA A 25 7.78 1.13 -1.20
N GLY A 26 7.01 0.26 -1.85
CA GLY A 26 6.17 -0.73 -1.21
C GLY A 26 5.63 -1.76 -2.18
N MET A 27 5.13 -2.86 -1.62
CA MET A 27 4.49 -3.97 -2.29
C MET A 27 3.13 -4.21 -1.64
N LEU A 28 2.08 -4.31 -2.45
CA LEU A 28 0.77 -4.77 -2.01
C LEU A 28 0.53 -6.19 -2.52
N ALA A 29 0.11 -7.06 -1.62
CA ALA A 29 -0.27 -8.42 -1.91
C ALA A 29 -1.68 -8.72 -1.38
N GLN A 30 -2.44 -9.54 -2.09
CA GLN A 30 -3.81 -9.92 -1.73
C GLN A 30 -4.01 -11.42 -1.99
N GLY A 31 -4.89 -12.07 -1.22
CA GLY A 31 -5.23 -13.49 -1.38
C GLY A 31 -3.98 -14.39 -1.35
N ALA A 32 -3.82 -15.25 -2.35
CA ALA A 32 -2.68 -16.17 -2.46
C ALA A 32 -1.32 -15.44 -2.45
N LYS A 33 -1.24 -14.22 -2.97
CA LYS A 33 0.00 -13.43 -2.96
C LYS A 33 0.35 -12.91 -1.57
N ALA A 34 -0.65 -12.60 -0.73
CA ALA A 34 -0.40 -12.20 0.65
C ALA A 34 0.23 -13.35 1.44
N HIS A 35 -0.21 -14.59 1.18
CA HIS A 35 0.38 -15.81 1.74
C HIS A 35 1.80 -16.03 1.24
N ALA A 36 2.05 -15.86 -0.06
CA ALA A 36 3.40 -15.96 -0.63
C ALA A 36 4.36 -14.91 -0.04
N LEU A 37 3.88 -13.68 0.18
CA LEU A 37 4.64 -12.63 0.85
C LEU A 37 4.96 -12.98 2.30
N LEU A 38 3.97 -13.46 3.05
CA LEU A 38 4.21 -13.91 4.42
C LEU A 38 5.24 -15.04 4.49
N ALA A 39 5.12 -16.05 3.62
CA ALA A 39 6.09 -17.14 3.54
C ALA A 39 7.50 -16.64 3.21
N ARG A 40 7.62 -15.65 2.31
CA ARG A 40 8.91 -15.02 1.98
C ARG A 40 9.50 -14.26 3.15
N LEU A 41 8.69 -13.52 3.91
CA LEU A 41 9.12 -12.84 5.13
C LEU A 41 9.58 -13.81 6.23
N GLN A 42 8.89 -14.94 6.38
CA GLN A 42 9.29 -16.02 7.30
C GLN A 42 10.64 -16.62 6.89
N GLN A 43 10.86 -16.88 5.60
CA GLN A 43 12.16 -17.37 5.11
C GLN A 43 13.29 -16.38 5.39
N LEU A 44 13.06 -15.07 5.16
CA LEU A 44 14.06 -14.03 5.45
C LEU A 44 14.42 -14.00 6.95
N ALA A 45 13.41 -14.05 7.82
CA ALA A 45 13.62 -14.10 9.26
C ALA A 45 14.36 -15.37 9.72
N SER A 46 13.99 -16.54 9.19
CA SER A 46 14.67 -17.81 9.48
C SER A 46 16.12 -17.83 8.99
N ALA A 47 16.44 -17.08 7.93
CA ALA A 47 17.80 -16.89 7.44
C ALA A 47 18.60 -15.82 8.25
N GLY A 48 18.04 -15.31 9.36
CA GLY A 48 18.72 -14.36 10.25
C GLY A 48 18.65 -12.90 9.79
N ASN A 49 17.86 -12.59 8.75
CA ASN A 49 17.69 -11.20 8.32
C ASN A 49 16.75 -10.48 9.29
N SER A 50 17.11 -9.25 9.66
CA SER A 50 16.16 -8.35 10.32
C SER A 50 14.99 -8.05 9.38
N LEU A 51 13.80 -7.81 9.93
CA LEU A 51 12.64 -7.31 9.19
C LEU A 51 12.32 -5.84 9.51
N THR A 52 13.07 -5.23 10.43
CA THR A 52 12.79 -3.88 10.97
C THR A 52 12.97 -2.75 9.95
N GLN A 53 13.64 -3.01 8.82
CA GLN A 53 13.68 -2.11 7.67
C GLN A 53 12.33 -1.97 6.97
N PHE A 54 11.40 -2.89 7.20
CA PHE A 54 10.06 -2.83 6.63
C PHE A 54 9.04 -2.25 7.60
N ARG A 55 7.99 -1.68 7.03
CA ARG A 55 6.73 -1.42 7.74
C ARG A 55 5.62 -2.22 7.09
N VAL A 56 4.67 -2.69 7.88
CA VAL A 56 3.56 -3.52 7.43
C VAL A 56 2.22 -2.88 7.78
N LEU A 57 1.27 -2.96 6.86
CA LEU A 57 -0.13 -2.59 7.07
C LEU A 57 -1.01 -3.72 6.55
N LEU A 58 -1.84 -4.28 7.42
CA LEU A 58 -2.97 -5.09 7.02
C LEU A 58 -4.16 -4.18 6.75
N TRP A 59 -4.80 -4.37 5.61
CA TRP A 59 -5.97 -3.61 5.23
C TRP A 59 -6.98 -4.52 4.54
N ARG A 60 -8.03 -4.90 5.26
CA ARG A 60 -8.98 -5.94 4.83
C ARG A 60 -8.19 -7.23 4.52
N ASP A 61 -8.30 -7.76 3.31
CA ASP A 61 -7.62 -8.95 2.80
C ASP A 61 -6.28 -8.64 2.09
N MET A 62 -5.77 -7.42 2.25
CA MET A 62 -4.51 -6.97 1.66
C MET A 62 -3.40 -6.85 2.70
N LEU A 63 -2.21 -7.26 2.31
CA LEU A 63 -0.97 -7.06 3.03
C LEU A 63 -0.10 -6.05 2.26
N LEU A 64 0.10 -4.88 2.84
CA LEU A 64 1.02 -3.85 2.34
C LEU A 64 2.33 -3.93 3.11
N LEU A 65 3.43 -4.09 2.38
CA LEU A 65 4.79 -3.98 2.90
C LEU A 65 5.44 -2.72 2.33
N LEU A 66 5.95 -1.85 3.19
CA LEU A 66 6.68 -0.64 2.82
C LEU A 66 8.17 -0.85 3.10
N GLY A 67 9.03 -0.41 2.19
CA GLY A 67 10.48 -0.57 2.29
C GLY A 67 11.20 -0.05 1.05
N ALA A 68 12.52 0.10 1.13
CA ALA A 68 13.35 0.50 0.00
C ALA A 68 13.31 -0.57 -1.11
N ALA A 69 13.34 -0.13 -2.38
CA ALA A 69 13.17 -0.99 -3.56
C ALA A 69 14.12 -2.19 -3.60
N ASP A 70 15.38 -1.96 -3.24
CA ASP A 70 16.47 -2.94 -3.19
C ASP A 70 16.30 -3.97 -2.06
N GLN A 71 15.52 -3.63 -1.03
CA GLN A 71 15.22 -4.51 0.10
C GLN A 71 13.90 -5.26 -0.07
N LEU A 72 12.98 -4.79 -0.93
CA LEU A 72 11.67 -5.42 -1.08
C LEU A 72 11.82 -6.90 -1.52
N PRO A 73 11.07 -7.83 -0.90
CA PRO A 73 11.05 -9.22 -1.33
C PRO A 73 10.26 -9.34 -2.63
N TRP A 74 10.92 -9.16 -3.78
CA TRP A 74 10.28 -9.23 -5.08
C TRP A 74 9.55 -10.57 -5.28
N LEU A 75 8.31 -10.50 -5.78
CA LEU A 75 7.42 -11.64 -5.98
C LEU A 75 6.74 -11.51 -7.34
N ASP A 76 6.64 -12.63 -8.07
CA ASP A 76 6.06 -12.63 -9.39
C ASP A 76 4.58 -12.20 -9.37
N GLY A 77 4.29 -11.20 -10.21
CA GLY A 77 2.98 -10.57 -10.32
C GLY A 77 2.49 -9.90 -9.03
N ALA A 78 3.37 -9.61 -8.06
CA ALA A 78 3.03 -8.66 -7.01
C ALA A 78 2.92 -7.26 -7.61
N ARG A 79 2.13 -6.41 -6.96
CA ARG A 79 1.92 -5.04 -7.42
C ARG A 79 2.60 -4.09 -6.45
N TYR A 80 3.25 -3.07 -6.99
CA TYR A 80 4.12 -2.18 -6.23
C TYR A 80 3.51 -0.79 -6.15
N CYS A 81 3.88 -0.04 -5.12
CA CYS A 81 3.49 1.34 -4.94
C CYS A 81 4.69 2.23 -4.60
N ALA A 82 4.51 3.53 -4.84
CA ALA A 82 5.50 4.55 -4.54
C ALA A 82 4.81 5.90 -4.27
N PRO A 83 5.47 6.84 -3.58
CA PRO A 83 5.05 8.23 -3.54
C PRO A 83 4.91 8.82 -4.95
N CYS A 84 3.86 9.59 -5.19
CA CYS A 84 3.72 10.36 -6.41
C CYS A 84 4.77 11.48 -6.43
N PRO A 85 5.58 11.63 -7.49
CA PRO A 85 6.65 12.66 -7.53
C PRO A 85 6.15 14.09 -7.32
N GLN A 86 4.97 14.43 -7.86
CA GLN A 86 4.37 15.76 -7.75
C GLN A 86 3.55 15.95 -6.46
N ALA A 87 3.28 14.87 -5.73
CA ALA A 87 2.42 14.85 -4.56
C ALA A 87 2.87 13.75 -3.57
N PRO A 88 3.96 13.96 -2.80
CA PRO A 88 4.60 12.87 -2.03
C PRO A 88 3.76 12.27 -0.89
N ALA A 89 2.70 12.95 -0.44
CA ALA A 89 1.76 12.41 0.54
C ALA A 89 0.69 11.50 -0.12
N LEU A 90 0.59 11.50 -1.44
CA LEU A 90 -0.21 10.56 -2.23
C LEU A 90 0.69 9.48 -2.82
N TRP A 91 0.46 8.25 -2.42
CA TRP A 91 1.09 7.06 -2.98
C TRP A 91 0.17 6.43 -4.02
N LEU A 92 0.78 5.87 -5.07
CA LEU A 92 0.10 5.29 -6.23
C LEU A 92 0.74 3.96 -6.62
N PRO A 93 0.06 3.10 -7.39
CA PRO A 93 0.69 1.98 -8.06
C PRO A 93 1.84 2.46 -8.96
N THR A 94 2.96 1.75 -8.99
CA THR A 94 4.17 2.20 -9.70
C THR A 94 3.98 2.30 -11.21
N HIS A 95 3.08 1.51 -11.79
CA HIS A 95 2.85 1.39 -13.23
C HIS A 95 1.64 2.19 -13.73
N LEU A 96 0.91 2.86 -12.83
CA LEU A 96 -0.30 3.59 -13.19
C LEU A 96 -0.30 5.00 -12.59
N VAL A 97 -1.01 5.88 -13.27
CA VAL A 97 -1.31 7.23 -12.84
C VAL A 97 -2.80 7.49 -13.03
N PRO A 98 -3.49 8.15 -12.08
CA PRO A 98 -4.84 8.61 -12.33
C PRO A 98 -4.82 9.72 -13.38
N ASP A 99 -5.86 9.77 -14.21
CA ASP A 99 -6.10 10.81 -15.22
C ASP A 99 -6.60 12.11 -14.56
N MET A 100 -5.78 12.64 -13.65
CA MET A 100 -6.04 13.86 -12.88
C MET A 100 -4.74 14.38 -12.28
N ALA A 101 -4.64 15.70 -12.10
CA ALA A 101 -3.50 16.31 -11.43
C ALA A 101 -3.30 15.76 -10.00
N GLY A 102 -2.07 15.31 -9.71
CA GLY A 102 -1.77 14.57 -8.48
C GLY A 102 -1.90 15.41 -7.20
N ASP A 103 -1.64 16.71 -7.28
CA ASP A 103 -1.74 17.69 -6.20
C ASP A 103 -3.20 17.95 -5.79
N LEU A 104 -4.10 18.12 -6.77
CA LEU A 104 -5.54 18.23 -6.55
C LEU A 104 -6.10 16.96 -5.94
N LEU A 105 -5.69 15.81 -6.47
CA LEU A 105 -6.08 14.51 -5.94
C LEU A 105 -5.61 14.31 -4.50
N GLN A 106 -4.35 14.62 -4.20
CA GLN A 106 -3.80 14.55 -2.85
C GLN A 106 -4.61 15.43 -1.90
N THR A 107 -4.85 16.69 -2.27
CA THR A 107 -5.60 17.64 -1.43
C THR A 107 -7.00 17.12 -1.11
N ALA A 108 -7.73 16.64 -2.11
CA ALA A 108 -9.07 16.09 -1.93
C ALA A 108 -9.07 14.83 -1.06
N LEU A 109 -8.11 13.92 -1.26
CA LEU A 109 -8.01 12.68 -0.49
C LEU A 109 -7.62 12.92 0.97
N LEU A 110 -6.65 13.81 1.21
CA LEU A 110 -6.22 14.17 2.56
C LEU A 110 -7.35 14.86 3.35
N ALA A 111 -8.07 15.80 2.71
CA ALA A 111 -9.21 16.46 3.33
C ALA A 111 -10.31 15.46 3.74
N ARG A 112 -10.49 14.39 2.96
CA ARG A 112 -11.48 13.34 3.26
C ARG A 112 -11.01 12.32 4.30
N ALA A 113 -9.76 11.87 4.21
CA ALA A 113 -9.25 10.80 5.08
C ALA A 113 -8.77 11.33 6.44
N GLY A 114 -8.42 12.62 6.54
CA GLY A 114 -7.90 13.23 7.77
C GLY A 114 -6.52 12.72 8.19
N THR A 115 -5.81 11.99 7.32
CA THR A 115 -4.48 11.43 7.62
C THR A 115 -3.59 11.43 6.39
N SER A 116 -2.28 11.40 6.64
CA SER A 116 -1.22 11.43 5.64
C SER A 116 -0.03 10.56 6.10
N PRO A 117 0.68 9.86 5.19
CA PRO A 117 0.38 9.74 3.76
C PRO A 117 -0.71 8.69 3.47
N LEU A 118 -1.25 8.73 2.26
CA LEU A 118 -2.30 7.82 1.79
C LEU A 118 -1.84 7.07 0.53
N LEU A 119 -2.18 5.79 0.41
CA LEU A 119 -2.10 5.05 -0.86
C LEU A 119 -3.49 5.01 -1.49
N LEU A 120 -3.61 5.52 -2.73
CA LEU A 120 -4.76 5.27 -3.59
C LEU A 120 -4.48 4.04 -4.44
N TRP A 121 -5.25 2.97 -4.22
CA TRP A 121 -5.14 1.73 -4.97
C TRP A 121 -6.28 1.60 -5.99
N HIS A 122 -6.00 1.07 -7.19
CA HIS A 122 -6.96 1.10 -8.30
C HIS A 122 -7.89 -0.12 -8.39
N ASP A 123 -7.45 -1.29 -7.92
CA ASP A 123 -8.19 -2.54 -8.08
C ASP A 123 -7.96 -3.50 -6.91
N PRO A 124 -8.99 -3.69 -6.04
CA PRO A 124 -10.19 -2.85 -5.96
C PRO A 124 -9.82 -1.39 -5.60
N LEU A 125 -10.69 -0.44 -5.95
CA LEU A 125 -10.48 0.97 -5.61
C LEU A 125 -10.49 1.16 -4.08
N GLN A 126 -9.35 1.50 -3.49
CA GLN A 126 -9.16 1.59 -2.04
C GLN A 126 -8.27 2.78 -1.67
N ILE A 127 -8.43 3.28 -0.44
CA ILE A 127 -7.54 4.27 0.15
C ILE A 127 -6.99 3.72 1.45
N LEU A 128 -5.68 3.58 1.54
CA LEU A 128 -4.99 3.00 2.68
C LEU A 128 -4.22 4.10 3.44
N PRO A 129 -4.44 4.25 4.76
CA PRO A 129 -3.69 5.19 5.59
C PRO A 129 -2.31 4.63 5.94
N LEU A 130 -1.26 5.12 5.28
CA LEU A 130 0.10 4.60 5.46
C LEU A 130 0.70 5.00 6.81
N SER A 131 0.15 6.01 7.47
CA SER A 131 0.47 6.37 8.86
C SER A 131 0.19 5.22 9.83
N SER A 132 -0.77 4.33 9.53
CA SER A 132 -1.09 3.16 10.35
C SER A 132 -0.13 1.97 10.17
N ALA A 133 0.79 2.03 9.21
CA ALA A 133 1.77 0.96 9.00
C ALA A 133 2.72 0.87 10.20
N ARG A 134 2.91 -0.33 10.75
CA ARG A 134 3.76 -0.57 11.93
C ARG A 134 5.11 -1.10 11.47
N GLN A 135 6.18 -0.80 12.19
CA GLN A 135 7.47 -1.43 11.93
C GLN A 135 7.33 -2.95 12.03
N LEU A 136 7.89 -3.69 11.08
CA LEU A 136 7.75 -5.14 11.03
C LEU A 136 8.82 -5.79 11.90
N HIS A 137 8.38 -6.55 12.90
CA HIS A 137 9.24 -7.38 13.72
C HIS A 137 8.89 -8.86 13.51
N THR A 138 9.86 -9.76 13.72
CA THR A 138 9.70 -11.20 13.49
C THR A 138 8.56 -11.80 14.33
N GLU A 139 8.36 -11.32 15.56
CA GLU A 139 7.28 -11.72 16.45
C GLU A 139 5.88 -11.38 15.91
N MET A 140 5.77 -10.50 14.92
CA MET A 140 4.49 -10.18 14.28
C MET A 140 4.06 -11.23 13.24
N LEU A 141 4.98 -12.05 12.74
CA LEU A 141 4.69 -13.00 11.66
C LEU A 141 3.58 -14.02 12.01
N PRO A 142 3.51 -14.61 13.23
CA PRO A 142 2.41 -15.48 13.61
C PRO A 142 1.05 -14.76 13.64
N TRP A 143 1.04 -13.50 14.08
CA TRP A 143 -0.18 -12.68 14.06
C TRP A 143 -0.60 -12.36 12.63
N LEU A 144 0.32 -11.96 11.75
CA LEU A 144 0.02 -11.76 10.33
C LEU A 144 -0.55 -13.02 9.68
N ALA A 145 -0.02 -14.19 10.03
CA ALA A 145 -0.54 -15.48 9.57
C ALA A 145 -2.00 -15.70 9.97
N SER A 146 -2.37 -15.37 11.21
CA SER A 146 -3.74 -15.56 11.69
C SER A 146 -4.74 -14.60 11.05
N GLN A 147 -4.30 -13.40 10.64
CA GLN A 147 -5.16 -12.44 9.95
C GLN A 147 -5.39 -12.77 8.47
N LEU A 148 -4.51 -13.57 7.86
CA LEU A 148 -4.61 -13.98 6.47
C LEU A 148 -5.31 -15.33 6.28
N ALA A 149 -5.74 -15.98 7.38
CA ALA A 149 -6.46 -17.25 7.31
C ALA A 149 -7.72 -17.15 6.43
N PRO A 150 -8.02 -18.20 5.63
CA PRO A 150 -9.12 -18.18 4.66
C PRO A 150 -10.51 -18.08 5.27
#